data_AF-A7TJ40-F1
#
_entry.id   AF-A7TJ40-F1
#
_cell.length_a   1.000
_cell.length_b   1.000
_cell.length_c   1.000
_cell.angle_alpha   90.00
_cell.angle_beta   90.00
_cell.angle_gamma   90.00
#
_symmetry.space_group_name_H-M   'P 1'
#
loop_
_entity.id
_entity.type
_entity.pdbx_description
1 polymer ?
#
loop_
_entity_poly.entity_id
_entity_poly.type
_entity_poly.pdbx_seq_one_letter_code
_entity_poly.pdbx_strand_id
1 'polypeptide(L)'
;MDSDKSSSSIILDIAWSELDNGDQGFIYAKDFPNFIHIIENIIYKSQDSNERALLSETGKGVISTFAKEKAFFKIYKDEFKEIFHGLIGKSFNESLKGTFKSGNIQTDMCPEKGLENPEIMGKNKPSNSNAFNSIQDNAKSSVLESPRKLNRKLKGLENQISLANDELKFKDNIIIEKDREIIQLTRSLGEYKDKYEFLQREFSFYKDRGEFNKKYQDMNNINQAQNMDDIIMDHTKHEFIISELKRKLQDQLETIGALREELHGDSNTTKRSFYYPVYSN
;
A
#
# COMPACT_ATOMS: atom_id res chain seq x y z
N MET A 1 -14.17 9.70 19.59
CA MET A 1 -13.25 9.13 18.58
C MET A 1 -11.91 9.00 19.26
N ASP A 2 -11.71 7.94 20.03
CA ASP A 2 -10.44 7.65 20.70
C ASP A 2 -10.39 6.13 20.84
N SER A 3 -9.66 5.47 19.95
CA SER A 3 -9.51 4.02 19.99
C SER A 3 -8.09 3.66 19.62
N ASP A 4 -7.33 3.32 20.66
CA ASP A 4 -6.08 2.58 20.65
C ASP A 4 -4.94 3.20 19.81
N LYS A 5 -4.40 4.34 20.29
CA LYS A 5 -3.01 4.69 19.97
C LYS A 5 -2.12 3.58 20.54
N SER A 6 -1.78 2.61 19.70
CA SER A 6 -0.85 1.55 20.03
C SER A 6 0.43 2.17 20.58
N SER A 7 1.02 1.59 21.63
CA SER A 7 2.26 2.03 22.25
C SER A 7 3.38 2.36 21.24
N SER A 8 3.42 1.63 20.14
CA SER A 8 4.33 1.87 19.03
C SER A 8 4.08 3.17 18.27
N SER A 9 2.82 3.57 18.13
CA SER A 9 2.45 4.84 17.49
C SER A 9 2.88 6.02 18.35
N ILE A 10 2.74 5.93 19.67
CA ILE A 10 3.18 6.98 20.59
C ILE A 10 4.70 7.15 20.53
N ILE A 11 5.45 6.05 20.55
CA ILE A 11 6.91 6.09 20.45
C ILE A 11 7.34 6.67 19.09
N LEU A 12 6.65 6.30 18.01
CA LEU A 12 6.91 6.87 16.70
C LEU A 12 6.61 8.37 16.67
N ASP A 13 5.49 8.82 17.22
CA ASP A 13 5.12 10.23 17.25
C ASP A 13 6.18 11.07 17.97
N ILE A 14 6.64 10.61 19.14
CA ILE A 14 7.68 11.27 19.93
C ILE A 14 9.00 11.30 19.16
N ALA A 15 9.46 10.14 18.67
CA ALA A 15 10.72 10.06 17.93
C ALA A 15 10.70 10.91 16.65
N TRP A 16 9.55 10.97 15.97
CA TRP A 16 9.39 11.72 14.73
C TRP A 16 9.49 13.23 14.99
N SER A 17 8.88 13.70 16.08
CA SER A 17 8.94 15.10 16.48
C SER A 17 10.36 15.58 16.84
N GLU A 18 11.24 14.68 17.31
CA GLU A 18 12.64 15.04 17.58
C GLU A 18 13.48 15.22 16.29
N LEU A 19 13.12 14.51 15.20
CA LEU A 19 13.87 14.57 13.95
C LEU A 19 13.30 15.64 12.99
N ASP A 20 11.98 15.75 12.93
CA ASP A 20 11.25 16.64 12.02
C ASP A 20 10.81 17.92 12.73
N ASN A 21 11.78 18.74 13.14
CA ASN A 21 11.53 20.03 13.81
C ASN A 21 10.73 21.03 12.94
N GLY A 22 10.51 20.74 11.66
CA GLY A 22 9.82 21.61 10.71
C GLY A 22 8.44 21.11 10.29
N ASP A 23 7.91 20.06 10.92
CA ASP A 23 6.63 19.42 10.56
C ASP A 23 6.51 19.13 9.06
N GLN A 24 7.61 18.73 8.42
CA GLN A 24 7.66 18.46 6.99
C GLN A 24 6.88 17.18 6.61
N GLY A 25 6.63 16.30 7.58
CA GLY A 25 5.89 15.05 7.42
C GLY A 25 6.71 13.91 6.81
N PHE A 26 8.00 14.13 6.57
CA PHE A 26 8.92 13.14 6.01
C PHE A 26 10.34 13.31 6.55
N ILE A 27 11.10 12.22 6.50
CA ILE A 27 12.54 12.20 6.81
C ILE A 27 13.30 11.65 5.61
N TYR A 28 14.58 11.99 5.46
CA TYR A 28 15.40 11.38 4.42
C TYR A 28 15.96 10.04 4.90
N ALA A 29 16.14 9.09 3.99
CA ALA A 29 16.69 7.78 4.32
C ALA A 29 18.10 7.85 4.92
N LYS A 30 18.91 8.87 4.58
CA LYS A 30 20.20 9.13 5.24
C LYS A 30 20.07 9.33 6.77
N ASP A 31 18.92 9.84 7.23
CA ASP A 31 18.63 10.15 8.62
C ASP A 31 17.96 8.96 9.33
N PHE A 32 17.60 7.90 8.59
CA PHE A 32 16.94 6.71 9.12
C PHE A 32 17.77 5.99 10.21
N PRO A 33 19.11 5.80 10.09
CA PRO A 33 19.90 5.23 11.18
C PRO A 33 19.84 6.06 12.45
N ASN A 34 19.83 7.39 12.33
CA ASN A 34 19.72 8.30 13.47
C ASN A 34 18.33 8.23 14.11
N PHE A 35 17.29 8.14 13.29
CA PHE A 35 15.92 7.95 13.75
C PHE A 35 15.75 6.67 14.60
N ILE A 36 16.35 5.56 14.16
CA ILE A 36 16.37 4.32 14.95
C ILE A 36 17.09 4.52 16.29
N HIS A 37 18.20 5.26 16.30
CA HIS A 37 18.93 5.55 17.54
C HIS A 37 18.10 6.40 18.52
N ILE A 38 17.32 7.36 18.03
CA ILE A 38 16.36 8.13 18.83
C ILE A 38 15.32 7.21 19.46
N ILE A 39 14.72 6.31 18.66
CA ILE A 39 13.74 5.34 19.18
C ILE A 39 14.38 4.45 20.27
N GLU A 40 15.59 3.94 20.03
CA GLU A 40 16.34 3.16 21.02
C GLU A 40 16.55 3.97 22.31
N ASN A 41 16.95 5.24 22.20
CA ASN A 41 17.15 6.13 23.34
C ASN A 41 15.86 6.40 24.13
N ILE A 42 14.72 6.56 23.45
CA ILE A 42 13.41 6.72 24.10
C ILE A 42 13.06 5.45 24.88
N ILE A 43 13.32 4.27 24.30
CA ILE A 43 13.08 2.99 24.97
C ILE A 43 14.01 2.85 26.18
N TYR A 44 15.30 3.15 26.04
CA TYR A 44 16.26 3.08 27.15
C TYR A 44 15.93 4.06 28.29
N LYS A 45 15.48 5.28 27.98
CA LYS A 45 15.02 6.23 29.02
C LYS A 45 13.82 5.70 29.81
N SER A 46 13.01 4.82 29.21
CA SER A 46 11.85 4.21 29.88
C SER A 46 12.17 2.94 30.68
N GLN A 47 13.40 2.41 30.61
CA GLN A 47 13.77 1.14 31.23
C GLN A 47 15.15 1.23 31.91
N ASP A 48 15.21 0.97 33.21
CA ASP A 48 16.47 0.90 34.00
C ASP A 48 17.39 -0.29 33.63
N SER A 49 17.11 -1.00 32.53
CA SER A 49 17.84 -2.21 32.13
C SER A 49 18.48 -2.07 30.75
N ASN A 50 19.81 -1.98 30.74
CA ASN A 50 20.73 -1.77 29.60
C ASN A 50 20.75 -2.87 28.51
N GLU A 51 19.76 -3.76 28.39
CA GLU A 51 20.01 -5.07 27.77
C GLU A 51 19.30 -5.40 26.45
N ARG A 52 18.50 -4.51 25.84
CA ARG A 52 17.84 -4.85 24.56
C ARG A 52 17.88 -3.75 23.52
N ALA A 53 18.81 -3.90 22.58
CA ALA A 53 18.80 -3.18 21.31
C ALA A 53 17.51 -3.50 20.54
N LEU A 54 16.91 -2.49 19.91
CA LEU A 54 15.67 -2.62 19.13
C LEU A 54 15.89 -3.54 17.92
N LEU A 55 17.10 -3.49 17.37
CA LEU A 55 17.52 -4.23 16.18
C LEU A 55 18.74 -5.09 16.47
N SER A 56 18.83 -6.23 15.81
CA SER A 56 20.07 -7.01 15.72
C SER A 56 21.14 -6.20 14.96
N GLU A 57 22.41 -6.56 15.14
CA GLU A 57 23.51 -5.95 14.39
C GLU A 57 23.30 -6.05 12.87
N THR A 58 22.76 -7.18 12.41
CA THR A 58 22.37 -7.37 11.00
C THR A 58 21.32 -6.36 10.55
N GLY A 59 20.27 -6.13 11.37
CA GLY A 59 19.23 -5.14 11.06
C GLY A 59 19.78 -3.72 10.97
N LYS A 60 20.69 -3.35 11.89
CA LYS A 60 21.39 -2.05 11.84
C LYS A 60 22.25 -1.92 10.57
N GLY A 61 22.91 -2.99 10.15
CA GLY A 61 23.68 -3.04 8.91
C GLY A 61 22.83 -2.83 7.66
N VAL A 62 21.66 -3.47 7.57
CA VAL A 62 20.73 -3.31 6.46
C VAL A 62 20.22 -1.88 6.36
N ILE A 63 19.81 -1.27 7.49
CA ILE A 63 19.35 0.13 7.51
C ILE A 63 20.49 1.08 7.11
N SER A 64 21.71 0.86 7.59
CA SER A 64 22.86 1.68 7.21
C SER A 64 23.17 1.59 5.71
N THR A 65 23.06 0.40 5.14
CA THR A 65 23.27 0.18 3.70
C THR A 65 22.19 0.86 2.88
N PHE A 66 20.92 0.69 3.25
CA PHE A 66 19.79 1.38 2.63
C PHE A 66 19.93 2.90 2.69
N ALA A 67 20.33 3.44 3.84
CA ALA A 67 20.57 4.87 4.04
C ALA A 67 21.70 5.41 3.14
N LYS A 68 22.73 4.61 2.87
CA LYS A 68 23.83 4.98 1.96
C LYS A 68 23.42 4.89 0.49
N GLU A 69 22.75 3.82 0.10
CA GLU A 69 22.33 3.60 -1.30
C GLU A 69 21.24 4.58 -1.74
N LYS A 70 20.32 4.92 -0.83
CA LYS A 70 19.15 5.75 -1.13
C LYS A 70 19.08 7.00 -0.28
N ALA A 71 20.20 7.69 -0.05
CA ALA A 71 20.31 8.82 0.89
C ALA A 71 19.22 9.92 0.76
N PHE A 72 18.73 10.20 -0.46
CA PHE A 72 17.72 11.23 -0.75
C PHE A 72 16.29 10.71 -0.82
N PHE A 73 16.07 9.41 -0.58
CA PHE A 73 14.74 8.83 -0.56
C PHE A 73 13.95 9.39 0.64
N LYS A 74 12.74 9.87 0.39
CA LYS A 74 11.86 10.43 1.41
C LYS A 74 11.03 9.33 2.03
N ILE A 75 11.01 9.27 3.35
CA ILE A 75 10.25 8.31 4.14
C ILE A 75 9.17 9.11 4.86
N TYR A 76 7.92 8.87 4.49
CA TYR A 76 6.77 9.47 5.16
C TYR A 76 6.43 8.69 6.42
N LYS A 77 5.81 9.37 7.39
CA LYS A 77 5.44 8.79 8.69
C LYS A 77 4.53 7.56 8.55
N ASP A 78 3.58 7.62 7.63
CA ASP A 78 2.60 6.54 7.41
C ASP A 78 3.24 5.33 6.71
N GLU A 79 4.26 5.57 5.88
CA GLU A 79 4.99 4.53 5.14
C GLU A 79 6.11 3.88 5.96
N PHE A 80 6.54 4.53 7.05
CA PHE A 80 7.66 4.08 7.87
C PHE A 80 7.55 2.61 8.29
N LYS A 81 6.37 2.19 8.77
CA LYS A 81 6.16 0.84 9.29
C LYS A 81 6.34 -0.22 8.20
N GLU A 82 5.93 0.10 6.98
CA GLU A 82 6.06 -0.78 5.82
C GLU A 82 7.51 -0.88 5.36
N ILE A 83 8.19 0.27 5.24
CA ILE A 83 9.61 0.30 4.85
C ILE A 83 10.47 -0.43 5.89
N PHE A 84 10.22 -0.20 7.18
CA PHE A 84 10.91 -0.91 8.25
C PHE A 84 10.69 -2.43 8.16
N HIS A 85 9.45 -2.87 7.92
CA HIS A 85 9.14 -4.28 7.75
C HIS A 85 9.82 -4.88 6.51
N GLY A 86 9.83 -4.18 5.38
CA GLY A 86 10.48 -4.63 4.15
C GLY A 86 11.99 -4.79 4.28
N LEU A 87 12.65 -3.95 5.08
CA LEU A 87 14.10 -4.03 5.30
C LEU A 87 14.49 -5.12 6.31
N ILE A 88 13.72 -5.28 7.39
CA ILE A 88 14.13 -6.10 8.54
C ILE A 88 13.40 -7.46 8.57
N GLY A 89 12.29 -7.59 7.85
CA GLY A 89 11.45 -8.77 7.82
C GLY A 89 10.59 -8.95 9.08
N LYS A 90 10.55 -7.95 9.98
CA LYS A 90 9.74 -7.97 11.21
C LYS A 90 8.91 -6.70 11.34
N SER A 91 7.71 -6.80 11.89
CA SER A 91 6.89 -5.61 12.08
C SER A 91 7.48 -4.73 13.18
N PHE A 92 7.35 -3.41 13.06
CA PHE A 92 7.83 -2.48 14.09
C PHE A 92 7.25 -2.79 15.48
N ASN A 93 5.97 -3.18 15.52
CA ASN A 93 5.30 -3.62 16.75
C ASN A 93 5.93 -4.86 17.37
N GLU A 94 6.38 -5.82 16.56
CA GLU A 94 7.02 -7.05 17.02
C GLU A 94 8.41 -6.76 17.59
N SER A 95 9.18 -5.88 16.94
CA SER A 95 10.47 -5.41 17.45
C SER A 95 10.32 -4.71 18.81
N LEU A 96 9.28 -3.89 18.98
CA LEU A 96 8.99 -3.23 20.26
C LEU A 96 8.43 -4.19 21.33
N LYS A 97 7.59 -5.16 20.97
CA LYS A 97 7.09 -6.15 21.93
C LYS A 97 8.21 -7.01 22.52
N GLY A 98 9.29 -7.22 21.77
CA GLY A 98 10.50 -7.87 22.26
C GLY A 98 11.25 -7.06 23.33
N THR A 99 11.12 -5.73 23.33
CA THR A 99 11.80 -4.82 24.27
C THR A 99 10.94 -4.49 25.50
N PHE A 100 9.62 -4.35 25.35
CA PHE A 100 8.72 -4.12 26.48
C PHE A 100 8.28 -5.44 27.14
N LYS A 101 8.89 -5.81 28.28
CA LYS A 101 8.27 -6.78 29.18
C LYS A 101 7.00 -6.16 29.74
N SER A 102 5.84 -6.68 29.31
CA SER A 102 4.48 -6.42 29.81
C SER A 102 4.42 -5.65 31.14
N GLY A 103 4.24 -4.33 31.06
CA GLY A 103 4.01 -3.49 32.23
C GLY A 103 4.20 -2.00 31.94
N ASN A 104 3.11 -1.33 31.57
CA ASN A 104 2.87 0.11 31.63
C ASN A 104 3.96 1.05 31.08
N ILE A 105 3.69 1.62 29.91
CA ILE A 105 4.32 2.88 29.50
C ILE A 105 3.70 3.98 30.36
N GLN A 106 4.51 4.59 31.23
CA GLN A 106 4.13 5.83 31.91
C GLN A 106 3.96 6.94 30.86
N THR A 107 2.75 7.47 30.76
CA THR A 107 2.33 8.56 29.89
C THR A 107 2.74 9.96 30.40
N ASP A 108 3.81 10.06 31.19
CA ASP A 108 4.17 11.28 31.92
C ASP A 108 5.34 12.07 31.28
N MET A 109 5.42 12.08 29.95
CA MET A 109 6.40 12.87 29.19
C MET A 109 5.70 13.69 28.09
N CYS A 110 4.71 14.49 28.49
CA CYS A 110 4.22 15.64 27.73
C CYS A 110 4.51 16.90 28.56
N PRO A 111 5.27 17.90 28.08
CA PRO A 111 5.30 19.21 28.71
C PRO A 111 3.98 19.93 28.37
N GLU A 112 2.96 19.69 29.20
CA GLU A 112 1.65 20.31 29.12
C GLU A 112 1.72 21.74 29.68
N LYS A 113 1.47 22.74 28.84
CA LYS A 113 1.04 24.06 29.30
C LYS A 113 -0.44 23.99 29.65
N GLY A 114 -0.70 23.82 30.95
CA GLY A 114 -1.84 24.30 31.73
C GLY A 114 -3.26 24.13 31.17
N LEU A 115 -4.09 23.36 31.87
CA LEU A 115 -5.18 23.89 32.69
C LEU A 115 -5.83 22.76 33.54
N GLU A 116 -5.76 22.93 34.85
CA GLU A 116 -6.77 22.63 35.88
C GLU A 116 -7.47 21.24 35.92
N ASN A 117 -7.00 20.45 36.89
CA ASN A 117 -7.70 19.52 37.81
C ASN A 117 -9.19 19.83 38.11
N PRO A 118 -10.05 18.86 38.54
CA PRO A 118 -9.73 18.01 39.70
C PRO A 118 -10.20 16.53 39.75
N GLU A 119 -9.37 15.77 40.48
CA GLU A 119 -9.66 14.74 41.50
C GLU A 119 -10.94 13.90 41.39
N ILE A 120 -10.79 12.57 41.24
CA ILE A 120 -11.48 11.57 42.12
C ILE A 120 -10.57 10.36 42.42
N MET A 121 -10.31 10.21 43.72
CA MET A 121 -9.91 9.05 44.54
C MET A 121 -9.79 7.65 43.90
N GLY A 122 -8.66 6.98 44.22
CA GLY A 122 -8.45 5.55 44.02
C GLY A 122 -8.97 4.64 45.13
N LYS A 123 -8.77 3.33 44.93
CA LYS A 123 -8.17 2.35 45.86
C LYS A 123 -8.40 0.90 45.40
N ASN A 124 -7.28 0.18 45.27
CA ASN A 124 -7.01 -1.15 45.81
C ASN A 124 -7.71 -2.40 45.22
N LYS A 125 -6.85 -3.22 44.56
CA LYS A 125 -6.87 -4.69 44.58
C LYS A 125 -6.69 -5.18 46.05
N PRO A 126 -7.16 -6.38 46.45
CA PRO A 126 -6.43 -7.61 46.11
C PRO A 126 -7.26 -8.89 45.89
N SER A 127 -6.58 -9.82 45.22
CA SER A 127 -6.58 -11.30 45.17
C SER A 127 -7.54 -12.20 46.00
N ASN A 128 -7.64 -13.44 45.48
CA ASN A 128 -8.17 -14.72 46.03
C ASN A 128 -9.69 -14.95 45.88
N SER A 129 -10.21 -16.12 45.50
CA SER A 129 -9.70 -17.49 45.57
C SER A 129 -10.49 -18.44 44.65
N ASN A 130 -9.88 -19.60 44.37
CA ASN A 130 -10.44 -20.79 43.72
C ASN A 130 -11.73 -21.30 44.39
N ALA A 131 -12.77 -21.54 43.59
CA ALA A 131 -13.74 -22.66 43.63
C ALA A 131 -14.75 -22.38 42.48
N PHE A 132 -15.18 -23.24 41.58
CA PHE A 132 -15.58 -24.65 41.65
C PHE A 132 -15.62 -25.15 40.20
N ASN A 133 -14.92 -26.25 39.88
CA ASN A 133 -15.17 -26.99 38.65
C ASN A 133 -16.29 -28.01 38.90
N SER A 134 -17.28 -27.97 38.01
CA SER A 134 -17.94 -29.10 37.35
C SER A 134 -18.35 -30.33 38.18
N ILE A 135 -19.67 -30.47 38.40
CA ILE A 135 -20.41 -31.75 38.35
C ILE A 135 -21.76 -31.42 37.69
N GLN A 136 -21.95 -31.75 36.40
CA GLN A 136 -22.81 -32.86 35.96
C GLN A 136 -24.21 -32.87 36.61
N ASP A 137 -25.24 -32.49 35.85
CA ASP A 137 -26.28 -33.42 35.42
C ASP A 137 -27.55 -32.73 34.89
N ASN A 138 -28.14 -33.41 33.90
CA ASN A 138 -29.54 -33.40 33.50
C ASN A 138 -30.07 -32.25 32.63
N ALA A 139 -29.94 -32.53 31.34
CA ALA A 139 -30.98 -32.29 30.35
C ALA A 139 -32.39 -32.66 30.85
N LYS A 140 -33.37 -31.95 30.28
CA LYS A 140 -34.84 -32.04 30.46
C LYS A 140 -35.42 -31.18 31.60
N SER A 141 -35.38 -29.86 31.41
CA SER A 141 -36.51 -29.02 31.83
C SER A 141 -36.98 -28.21 30.62
N SER A 142 -38.08 -28.65 30.02
CA SER A 142 -38.91 -27.84 29.13
C SER A 142 -39.66 -26.83 30.00
N VAL A 143 -38.93 -25.85 30.53
CA VAL A 143 -39.55 -24.69 31.18
C VAL A 143 -39.88 -23.73 30.06
N LEU A 144 -41.18 -23.53 29.83
CA LEU A 144 -41.74 -22.48 28.99
C LEU A 144 -40.94 -21.19 29.21
N GLU A 145 -40.09 -20.86 28.23
CA GLU A 145 -39.23 -19.70 28.30
C GLU A 145 -40.13 -18.47 28.31
N SER A 146 -40.11 -17.73 29.43
CA SER A 146 -40.92 -16.52 29.59
C SER A 146 -40.74 -15.61 28.36
N PRO A 147 -41.82 -15.05 27.78
CA PRO A 147 -41.75 -14.17 26.61
C PRO A 147 -40.74 -13.02 26.76
N ARG A 148 -40.48 -12.59 28.00
CA ARG A 148 -39.47 -11.57 28.33
C ARG A 148 -38.02 -12.05 28.11
N LYS A 149 -37.72 -13.33 28.30
CA LYS A 149 -36.39 -13.91 28.03
C LYS A 149 -36.15 -14.11 26.54
N LEU A 150 -37.16 -14.59 25.81
CA LEU A 150 -37.14 -14.70 24.35
C LEU A 150 -36.92 -13.33 23.70
N ASN A 151 -37.67 -12.30 24.10
CA ASN A 151 -37.50 -10.93 23.56
C ASN A 151 -36.12 -10.32 23.85
N ARG A 152 -35.51 -10.62 25.00
CA ARG A 152 -34.13 -10.18 25.28
C ARG A 152 -33.11 -10.86 24.37
N LYS A 153 -33.30 -12.16 24.11
CA LYS A 153 -32.45 -12.92 23.19
C LYS A 153 -32.63 -12.45 21.74
N LEU A 154 -33.87 -12.20 21.33
CA LEU A 154 -34.21 -11.67 20.00
C LEU A 154 -33.58 -10.30 19.77
N LYS A 155 -33.70 -9.38 20.74
CA LYS A 155 -33.04 -8.07 20.67
C LYS A 155 -31.50 -8.16 20.66
N GLY A 156 -30.94 -9.15 21.37
CA GLY A 156 -29.50 -9.43 21.31
C GLY A 156 -29.05 -9.92 19.93
N LEU A 157 -29.83 -10.79 19.30
CA LEU A 157 -29.59 -11.26 17.93
C LEU A 157 -29.79 -10.16 16.90
N GLU A 158 -30.81 -9.31 17.05
CA GLU A 158 -31.03 -8.13 16.20
C GLU A 158 -29.84 -7.16 16.27
N ASN A 159 -29.31 -6.91 17.46
CA ASN A 159 -28.10 -6.09 17.62
C ASN A 159 -26.88 -6.74 16.95
N GLN A 160 -26.72 -8.06 17.07
CA GLN A 160 -25.63 -8.78 16.38
C GLN A 160 -25.77 -8.72 14.86
N ILE A 161 -26.98 -8.86 14.33
CA ILE A 161 -27.27 -8.72 12.90
C ILE A 161 -26.98 -7.29 12.44
N SER A 162 -27.35 -6.27 13.23
CA SER A 162 -27.03 -4.87 12.92
C SER A 162 -25.53 -4.65 12.86
N LEU A 163 -24.78 -5.11 13.87
CA LEU A 163 -23.32 -4.99 13.89
C LEU A 163 -22.67 -5.72 12.71
N ALA A 164 -23.13 -6.94 12.39
CA ALA A 164 -22.62 -7.70 11.25
C ALA A 164 -22.92 -7.02 9.91
N ASN A 165 -24.09 -6.39 9.77
CA ASN A 165 -24.45 -5.63 8.58
C ASN A 165 -23.61 -4.36 8.43
N ASP A 166 -23.34 -3.65 9.53
CA ASP A 166 -22.49 -2.46 9.51
C ASP A 166 -21.03 -2.84 9.18
N GLU A 167 -20.55 -3.96 9.71
CA GLU A 167 -19.24 -4.52 9.36
C GLU A 167 -19.18 -4.95 7.88
N LEU A 168 -20.24 -5.56 7.34
CA LEU A 168 -20.32 -5.92 5.92
C LEU A 168 -20.25 -4.68 5.02
N LYS A 169 -21.04 -3.65 5.32
CA LYS A 169 -20.99 -2.39 4.56
C LYS A 169 -19.62 -1.73 4.62
N PHE A 170 -18.97 -1.80 5.77
CA PHE A 170 -17.60 -1.30 5.92
C PHE A 170 -16.62 -2.08 5.04
N LYS A 171 -16.71 -3.42 5.02
CA LYS A 171 -15.91 -4.27 4.13
C LYS A 171 -16.20 -4.01 2.65
N ASP A 172 -17.46 -3.82 2.27
CA ASP A 172 -17.84 -3.49 0.89
C ASP A 172 -17.23 -2.15 0.45
N ASN A 173 -17.23 -1.14 1.34
CA ASN A 173 -16.57 0.14 1.05
C ASN A 173 -15.06 -0.02 0.83
N ILE A 174 -14.39 -0.85 1.65
CA ILE A 174 -12.97 -1.16 1.46
C ILE A 174 -12.73 -1.87 0.13
N ILE A 175 -13.59 -2.82 -0.25
CA ILE A 175 -13.49 -3.53 -1.53
C ILE A 175 -13.60 -2.54 -2.69
N ILE A 176 -14.60 -1.65 -2.67
CA ILE A 176 -14.77 -0.64 -3.72
C ILE A 176 -13.56 0.30 -3.81
N GLU A 177 -12.97 0.69 -2.67
CA GLU A 177 -11.77 1.51 -2.65
C GLU A 177 -10.57 0.77 -3.26
N LYS A 178 -10.38 -0.50 -2.90
CA LYS A 178 -9.32 -1.35 -3.46
C LYS A 178 -9.52 -1.62 -4.95
N ASP A 179 -10.75 -1.81 -5.41
CA ASP A 179 -11.06 -1.94 -6.83
C ASP A 179 -10.70 -0.67 -7.61
N ARG A 180 -10.95 0.52 -7.04
CA ARG A 180 -10.53 1.80 -7.66
C ARG A 180 -9.01 1.89 -7.76
N GLU A 181 -8.30 1.51 -6.71
CA GLU A 181 -6.83 1.47 -6.69
C GLU A 181 -6.28 0.50 -7.75
N ILE A 182 -6.86 -0.71 -7.86
CA ILE A 182 -6.51 -1.69 -8.89
C ILE A 182 -6.72 -1.12 -10.29
N ILE A 183 -7.85 -0.43 -10.53
CA ILE A 183 -8.11 0.20 -11.84
C ILE A 183 -7.07 1.27 -12.15
N GLN A 184 -6.68 2.10 -11.16
CA GLN A 184 -5.66 3.13 -11.35
C GLN A 184 -4.30 2.52 -11.67
N LEU A 185 -3.86 1.53 -10.88
CA LEU A 185 -2.60 0.83 -11.09
C LEU A 185 -2.57 0.12 -12.45
N THR A 186 -3.69 -0.48 -12.87
CA THR A 186 -3.80 -1.13 -14.18
C THR A 186 -3.64 -0.13 -15.32
N ARG A 187 -4.24 1.07 -15.21
CA ARG A 187 -4.06 2.14 -16.21
C ARG A 187 -2.61 2.64 -16.25
N SER A 188 -2.02 2.94 -15.11
CA SER A 188 -0.62 3.38 -15.03
C SER A 188 0.34 2.32 -15.59
N LEU A 189 0.10 1.04 -15.29
CA LEU A 189 0.89 -0.07 -15.84
C LEU A 189 0.79 -0.12 -17.37
N GLY A 190 -0.41 0.08 -17.92
CA GLY A 190 -0.62 0.21 -19.37
C GLY A 190 0.19 1.34 -19.98
N GLU A 191 0.13 2.55 -19.39
CA GLU A 191 0.90 3.69 -19.86
C GLU A 191 2.42 3.46 -19.84
N TYR A 192 2.94 2.83 -18.78
CA TYR A 192 4.37 2.50 -18.69
C TYR A 192 4.78 1.43 -19.69
N LYS A 193 3.92 0.43 -19.92
CA LYS A 193 4.15 -0.58 -20.96
C LYS A 193 4.22 0.07 -22.34
N ASP A 194 3.29 0.97 -22.66
CA ASP A 194 3.28 1.68 -23.95
C ASP A 194 4.54 2.54 -24.13
N LYS A 195 4.96 3.26 -23.08
CA LYS A 195 6.20 4.04 -23.09
C LYS A 195 7.44 3.16 -23.28
N TYR A 196 7.48 2.02 -22.59
CA TYR A 196 8.59 1.09 -22.71
C TYR A 196 8.67 0.48 -24.11
N GLU A 197 7.54 0.03 -24.66
CA GLU A 197 7.49 -0.50 -26.02
C GLU A 197 7.87 0.56 -27.06
N PHE A 198 7.41 1.81 -26.89
CA PHE A 198 7.83 2.93 -27.74
C PHE A 198 9.35 3.10 -27.70
N LEU A 199 9.94 3.18 -26.51
CA LEU A 199 11.38 3.34 -26.34
C LEU A 199 12.17 2.14 -26.88
N GLN A 200 11.66 0.92 -26.72
CA GLN A 200 12.26 -0.29 -27.26
C GLN A 200 12.28 -0.27 -28.80
N ARG A 201 11.20 0.20 -29.43
CA ARG A 201 11.12 0.35 -30.88
C ARG A 201 12.03 1.47 -31.39
N GLU A 202 12.07 2.60 -30.67
CA GLU A 202 13.00 3.69 -30.93
C GLU A 202 14.46 3.21 -30.87
N PHE A 203 14.81 2.49 -29.81
CA PHE A 203 16.13 1.92 -29.63
C PHE A 203 16.50 0.94 -30.75
N SER A 204 15.58 0.04 -31.11
CA SER A 204 15.80 -0.93 -32.19
C SER A 204 15.99 -0.23 -33.54
N PHE A 205 15.17 0.79 -33.82
CA PHE A 205 15.28 1.59 -35.03
C PHE A 205 16.64 2.29 -35.16
N TYR A 206 17.12 2.93 -34.09
CA TYR A 206 18.44 3.57 -34.12
C TYR A 206 19.59 2.57 -34.11
N LYS A 207 19.44 1.42 -33.47
CA LYS A 207 20.45 0.35 -33.53
C LYS A 207 20.65 -0.12 -34.98
N ASP A 208 19.56 -0.43 -35.68
CA ASP A 208 19.59 -0.91 -37.06
C ASP A 208 20.18 0.15 -38.02
N ARG A 209 19.93 1.45 -37.77
CA ARG A 209 20.48 2.56 -38.59
C ARG A 209 21.89 2.99 -38.20
N GLY A 210 22.26 2.89 -36.91
CA GLY A 210 23.59 3.21 -36.42
C GLY A 210 24.67 2.27 -36.97
N GLU A 211 24.32 1.01 -37.22
CA GLU A 211 25.17 0.05 -37.94
C GLU A 211 25.31 0.38 -39.43
N PHE A 212 24.27 0.96 -40.05
CA PHE A 212 24.31 1.43 -41.44
C PHE A 212 25.23 2.65 -41.61
N ASN A 213 25.16 3.65 -40.73
CA ASN A 213 25.99 4.85 -40.82
C ASN A 213 27.49 4.58 -40.56
N LYS A 214 27.84 3.65 -39.67
CA LYS A 214 29.25 3.25 -39.46
C LYS A 214 29.92 2.71 -40.73
N LYS A 215 29.20 1.95 -41.55
CA LYS A 215 29.75 1.40 -42.82
C LYS A 215 30.02 2.47 -43.88
N TYR A 216 29.32 3.61 -43.84
CA TYR A 216 29.53 4.72 -44.79
C TYR A 216 30.61 5.70 -44.32
N GLN A 217 30.82 5.88 -43.01
CA GLN A 217 31.89 6.74 -42.49
C GLN A 217 33.30 6.17 -42.74
N ASP A 218 33.46 4.84 -42.78
CA ASP A 218 34.76 4.21 -43.11
C ASP A 218 35.22 4.47 -44.57
N MET A 219 34.33 4.94 -45.46
CA MET A 219 34.65 5.17 -46.88
C MET A 219 34.94 6.64 -47.24
N ASN A 220 34.59 7.62 -46.39
CA ASN A 220 34.75 9.04 -46.73
C ASN A 220 35.41 9.79 -45.57
N ASN A 221 36.71 10.02 -45.70
CA ASN A 221 37.46 10.79 -44.73
C ASN A 221 37.46 12.29 -45.08
N ILE A 222 37.26 13.11 -44.04
CA ILE A 222 37.89 14.43 -43.80
C ILE A 222 37.11 15.70 -44.24
N ASN A 223 36.69 16.46 -43.20
CA ASN A 223 36.49 17.92 -43.10
C ASN A 223 35.11 18.58 -43.30
N GLN A 224 34.00 17.85 -43.37
CA GLN A 224 32.64 18.45 -43.26
C GLN A 224 31.70 17.71 -42.27
N ALA A 225 32.24 16.86 -41.40
CA ALA A 225 31.44 15.90 -40.62
C ALA A 225 30.49 16.56 -39.60
N GLN A 226 30.89 17.63 -38.92
CA GLN A 226 30.12 18.11 -37.76
C GLN A 226 28.75 18.72 -38.10
N ASN A 227 28.59 19.41 -39.23
CA ASN A 227 27.28 19.94 -39.63
C ASN A 227 26.39 18.90 -40.32
N MET A 228 26.97 17.85 -40.91
CA MET A 228 26.20 16.79 -41.57
C MET A 228 25.67 15.77 -40.58
N ASP A 229 26.40 15.48 -39.50
CA ASP A 229 25.97 14.52 -38.49
C ASP A 229 24.69 14.97 -37.77
N ASP A 230 24.53 16.27 -37.47
CA ASP A 230 23.30 16.80 -36.87
C ASP A 230 22.11 16.74 -37.84
N ILE A 231 22.32 17.05 -39.13
CA ILE A 231 21.28 16.96 -40.17
C ILE A 231 20.86 15.51 -40.41
N ILE A 232 21.82 14.58 -40.44
CA ILE A 232 21.56 13.14 -40.59
C ILE A 232 20.83 12.60 -39.35
N MET A 233 21.20 13.05 -38.15
CA MET A 233 20.54 12.64 -36.91
C MET A 233 19.09 13.14 -36.85
N ASP A 234 18.83 14.39 -37.22
CA ASP A 234 17.47 14.94 -37.26
C ASP A 234 16.61 14.30 -38.35
N HIS A 235 17.16 14.05 -39.55
CA HIS A 235 16.47 13.28 -40.57
C HIS A 235 16.12 11.86 -40.08
N THR A 236 17.02 11.23 -39.32
CA THR A 236 16.80 9.90 -38.74
C THR A 236 15.70 9.92 -37.68
N LYS A 237 15.63 10.96 -36.84
CA LYS A 237 14.52 11.17 -35.90
C LYS A 237 13.19 11.35 -36.62
N HIS A 238 13.15 12.17 -37.67
CA HIS A 238 11.93 12.39 -38.45
C HIS A 238 11.42 11.12 -39.12
N GLU A 239 12.31 10.30 -39.65
CA GLU A 239 12.00 8.99 -40.21
C GLU A 239 11.42 8.01 -39.18
N PHE A 240 11.94 8.01 -37.95
CA PHE A 240 11.36 7.24 -36.85
C PHE A 240 9.93 7.73 -36.55
N ILE A 241 9.74 9.04 -36.40
CA ILE A 241 8.43 9.65 -36.13
C ILE A 241 7.42 9.28 -37.23
N ILE A 242 7.82 9.35 -38.51
CA ILE A 242 6.96 8.96 -39.63
C ILE A 242 6.60 7.47 -39.56
N SER A 243 7.55 6.61 -39.19
CA SER A 243 7.31 5.17 -39.05
C SER A 243 6.35 4.85 -37.91
N GLU A 244 6.50 5.54 -36.77
CA GLU A 244 5.59 5.44 -35.63
C GLU A 244 4.18 5.93 -35.97
N LEU A 245 4.06 7.05 -36.69
CA LEU A 245 2.76 7.57 -37.14
C LEU A 245 2.06 6.61 -38.10
N LYS A 246 2.80 6.02 -39.04
CA LYS A 246 2.26 4.99 -39.96
C LYS A 246 1.76 3.77 -39.19
N ARG A 247 2.52 3.28 -38.20
CA ARG A 247 2.06 2.16 -37.37
C ARG A 247 0.79 2.51 -36.61
N LYS A 248 0.75 3.67 -35.94
CA LYS A 248 -0.45 4.11 -35.21
C LYS A 248 -1.68 4.23 -36.11
N LEU A 249 -1.52 4.72 -37.34
CA LEU A 249 -2.61 4.76 -38.32
C LEU A 249 -3.10 3.35 -38.69
N GLN A 250 -2.19 2.41 -38.86
CA GLN A 250 -2.53 1.01 -39.12
C GLN A 250 -3.30 0.39 -37.94
N ASP A 251 -2.82 0.57 -36.71
CA ASP A 251 -3.49 0.08 -35.50
C ASP A 251 -4.91 0.67 -35.37
N GLN A 252 -5.08 1.95 -35.70
CA GLN A 252 -6.38 2.62 -35.74
C GLN A 252 -7.29 2.04 -36.84
N LEU A 253 -6.76 1.76 -38.02
CA LEU A 253 -7.53 1.14 -39.11
C LEU A 253 -8.01 -0.26 -38.74
N GLU A 254 -7.17 -1.06 -38.06
CA GLU A 254 -7.53 -2.38 -37.56
C GLU A 254 -8.61 -2.31 -36.48
N THR A 255 -8.48 -1.36 -35.55
CA THR A 255 -9.50 -1.10 -34.52
C THR A 255 -10.84 -0.70 -35.16
N ILE A 256 -10.82 0.20 -36.16
CA ILE A 256 -12.01 0.58 -36.91
C ILE A 256 -12.61 -0.62 -37.66
N GLY A 257 -11.75 -1.49 -38.22
CA GLY A 257 -12.16 -2.72 -38.87
C GLY A 257 -12.92 -3.66 -37.92
N ALA A 258 -12.35 -3.93 -36.75
CA ALA A 258 -12.95 -4.75 -35.71
C ALA A 258 -14.30 -4.16 -35.21
N LEU A 259 -14.34 -2.85 -34.94
CA LEU A 259 -15.57 -2.17 -34.53
C LEU A 259 -16.65 -2.21 -35.63
N ARG A 260 -16.25 -2.09 -36.91
CA ARG A 260 -17.18 -2.26 -38.03
C ARG A 260 -17.73 -3.68 -38.09
N GLU A 261 -16.88 -4.68 -37.90
CA GLU A 261 -17.30 -6.08 -37.90
C GLU A 261 -18.28 -6.39 -36.76
N GLU A 262 -18.03 -5.87 -35.56
CA GLU A 262 -18.94 -5.98 -34.40
C GLU A 262 -20.31 -5.33 -34.70
N LEU A 263 -20.31 -4.11 -35.25
CA LEU A 263 -21.54 -3.40 -35.64
C LEU A 263 -22.33 -4.11 -36.76
N HIS A 264 -21.64 -4.79 -37.69
CA HIS A 264 -22.30 -5.54 -38.77
C HIS A 264 -22.74 -6.94 -38.33
N GLY A 265 -22.05 -7.55 -37.34
CA GLY A 265 -22.43 -8.83 -36.73
C GLY A 265 -23.81 -8.81 -36.07
N ASP A 266 -24.16 -7.71 -35.41
CA ASP A 266 -25.47 -7.53 -34.75
C ASP A 266 -26.64 -7.32 -35.72
N SER A 267 -26.37 -6.93 -36.97
CA SER A 267 -27.41 -6.73 -37.99
C SER A 267 -27.98 -8.02 -38.59
N ASN A 268 -27.27 -9.15 -38.45
CA ASN A 268 -27.67 -10.45 -39.01
C ASN A 268 -28.42 -11.37 -38.01
N THR A 269 -28.38 -11.09 -36.71
CA THR A 269 -29.09 -11.89 -35.68
C THR A 269 -30.54 -11.44 -35.48
N THR A 270 -30.90 -10.22 -35.89
CA THR A 270 -32.27 -9.69 -35.72
C THR A 270 -33.29 -10.19 -36.78
N LYS A 271 -32.86 -10.93 -37.81
CA LYS A 271 -33.76 -11.47 -38.86
C LYS A 271 -34.18 -12.94 -38.69
N ARG A 272 -33.88 -13.60 -37.56
CA ARG A 272 -34.32 -14.97 -37.26
C ARG A 272 -35.07 -15.05 -35.93
N SER A 273 -36.28 -14.51 -35.85
CA SER A 273 -37.23 -14.93 -34.81
C SER A 273 -38.64 -14.41 -35.06
N PHE A 274 -39.37 -14.98 -36.04
CA PHE A 274 -40.84 -15.09 -35.99
C PHE A 274 -41.29 -16.24 -36.89
N TYR A 275 -41.11 -17.47 -36.42
CA TYR A 275 -41.94 -18.60 -36.86
C TYR A 275 -42.44 -19.29 -35.59
N TYR A 276 -43.67 -18.97 -35.19
CA TYR A 276 -44.39 -19.76 -34.20
C TYR A 276 -45.05 -20.93 -34.92
N PRO A 277 -44.89 -22.19 -34.46
CA PRO A 277 -45.68 -23.29 -34.97
C PRO A 277 -47.11 -23.20 -34.42
N VAL A 278 -48.07 -23.15 -35.35
CA VAL A 278 -49.50 -23.27 -35.08
C VAL A 278 -49.80 -24.74 -34.75
N TYR A 279 -50.21 -25.02 -33.53
CA TYR A 279 -50.81 -26.31 -33.19
C TYR A 279 -52.25 -26.35 -33.68
N SER A 280 -52.58 -27.33 -34.54
CA SER A 280 -53.95 -27.69 -34.88
C SER A 280 -54.31 -28.99 -34.14
N ASN A 281 -55.56 -29.02 -33.65
CA ASN A 281 -56.18 -30.00 -32.75
C ASN A 281 -55.93 -31.48 -33.05
#